data_AF-A0A0H3JZE9-F1
#
_entry.id   AF-A0A0H3JZE9-F1
#
_cell.length_a   1.000
_cell.length_b   1.000
_cell.length_c   1.000
_cell.angle_alpha   90.00
_cell.angle_beta   90.00
_cell.angle_gamma   90.00
#
_symmetry.space_group_name_H-M   'P 1'
#
loop_
_entity.id
_entity.type
_entity.pdbx_description
1 polymer ?
#
loop_
_entity_poly.entity_id
_entity_poly.type
_entity_poly.pdbx_seq_one_letter_code
_entity_poly.pdbx_strand_id
1 'polypeptide(L)'
;MGKAKLQRLLGELEAVQLSDRQNAAAIYTVATVAVQKLKEQAVAPPVPALPEAAPVDFSAFKQQFVDHKACRQWLKGQGVQFAKTPSWEDLYQSWRYLLAVQPALTTTLQTHPLPASAKLTIAPHTLLESLD
;
A
#
# COMPACT_ATOMS: atom_id res chain seq x y z
N MET A 1 -63.45 -12.62 13.07
CA MET A 1 -62.30 -11.98 13.77
C MET A 1 -62.78 -10.65 14.35
N GLY A 2 -62.54 -10.39 15.64
CA GLY A 2 -63.15 -9.25 16.35
C GLY A 2 -62.45 -7.92 16.08
N LYS A 3 -63.23 -6.83 16.00
CA LYS A 3 -62.79 -5.44 15.76
C LYS A 3 -61.64 -4.98 16.68
N ALA A 4 -61.61 -5.47 17.92
CA ALA A 4 -60.55 -5.20 18.89
C ALA A 4 -59.18 -5.75 18.47
N LYS A 5 -59.13 -6.92 17.81
CA LYS A 5 -57.88 -7.52 17.32
C LYS A 5 -57.31 -6.70 16.16
N LEU A 6 -58.16 -6.17 15.29
CA LEU A 6 -57.73 -5.30 14.18
C LEU A 6 -57.16 -3.97 14.69
N GLN A 7 -57.82 -3.33 15.66
CA GLN A 7 -57.31 -2.09 16.26
C GLN A 7 -55.96 -2.29 16.95
N ARG A 8 -55.78 -3.41 17.64
CA ARG A 8 -54.51 -3.77 18.25
C ARG A 8 -53.40 -3.95 17.21
N LEU A 9 -53.67 -4.69 16.13
CA LEU A 9 -52.68 -4.92 15.07
C LEU A 9 -52.32 -3.62 14.33
N LEU A 10 -53.28 -2.71 14.14
CA LEU A 10 -53.02 -1.38 13.57
C LEU A 10 -52.08 -0.56 14.46
N GLY A 11 -52.32 -0.51 15.76
CA GLY A 11 -51.44 0.19 16.70
C GLY A 11 -50.03 -0.41 16.79
N GLU A 12 -49.93 -1.75 16.75
CA GLU A 12 -48.63 -2.44 16.70
C GLU A 12 -47.88 -2.11 15.39
N LEU A 13 -48.58 -2.08 14.24
CA LEU A 13 -47.97 -1.74 12.95
C LEU A 13 -47.45 -0.29 12.90
N GLU A 14 -48.23 0.65 13.42
CA GLU A 14 -47.84 2.07 13.49
C GLU A 14 -46.62 2.28 14.39
N ALA A 15 -46.57 1.59 15.54
CA ALA A 15 -45.42 1.65 16.45
C ALA A 15 -44.15 1.10 15.79
N VAL A 16 -44.24 -0.02 15.08
CA VAL A 16 -43.11 -0.61 14.33
C VAL A 16 -42.62 0.36 13.25
N GLN A 17 -43.53 0.91 12.44
CA GLN A 17 -43.18 1.87 11.39
C GLN A 17 -42.51 3.15 11.94
N LEU A 18 -42.96 3.63 13.10
CA LEU A 18 -42.31 4.77 13.75
C LEU A 18 -40.89 4.42 14.19
N SER A 19 -40.70 3.24 14.78
CA SER A 19 -39.39 2.76 15.22
C SER A 19 -38.42 2.56 14.04
N ASP A 20 -38.91 2.01 12.92
CA ASP A 20 -38.11 1.79 11.72
C ASP A 20 -37.62 3.11 11.12
N ARG A 21 -38.48 4.15 11.11
CA ARG A 21 -38.08 5.50 10.66
C ARG A 21 -37.00 6.10 11.55
N GLN A 22 -37.11 5.95 12.87
CA GLN A 22 -36.12 6.46 13.81
C GLN A 22 -34.79 5.72 13.66
N ASN A 23 -34.82 4.40 13.53
CA ASN A 23 -33.64 3.58 13.29
C ASN A 23 -32.95 3.95 11.97
N ALA A 24 -33.71 4.10 10.88
CA ALA A 24 -33.18 4.51 9.58
C ALA A 24 -32.53 5.89 9.63
N ALA A 25 -33.15 6.85 10.31
CA ALA A 25 -32.58 8.18 10.50
C ALA A 25 -31.26 8.13 11.28
N ALA A 26 -31.20 7.37 12.37
CA ALA A 26 -29.98 7.20 13.16
C ALA A 26 -28.84 6.58 12.34
N ILE A 27 -29.13 5.52 11.58
CA ILE A 27 -28.16 4.87 10.70
C ILE A 27 -27.64 5.85 9.64
N TYR A 28 -28.52 6.62 9.01
CA TYR A 28 -28.14 7.62 8.02
C TYR A 28 -27.21 8.70 8.61
N THR A 29 -27.50 9.19 9.82
CA THR A 29 -26.64 10.18 10.50
C THR A 29 -25.27 9.59 10.84
N VAL A 30 -25.20 8.38 11.36
CA VAL A 30 -23.92 7.73 11.66
C VAL A 30 -23.11 7.51 10.39
N ALA A 31 -23.75 7.04 9.32
CA ALA A 31 -23.10 6.81 8.03
C ALA A 31 -22.58 8.11 7.42
N THR A 32 -23.37 9.20 7.45
CA THR A 32 -22.95 10.50 6.92
C THR A 32 -21.77 11.08 7.71
N VAL A 33 -21.78 10.99 9.04
CA VAL A 33 -20.65 11.41 9.88
C VAL A 33 -19.40 10.55 9.61
N ALA A 34 -19.55 9.25 9.43
CA ALA A 34 -18.44 8.36 9.09
C ALA A 34 -17.81 8.73 7.74
N VAL A 35 -18.64 8.98 6.72
CA VAL A 35 -18.17 9.41 5.39
C VAL A 35 -17.50 10.78 5.47
N GLN A 36 -18.03 11.71 6.26
CA GLN A 36 -17.43 13.02 6.48
C GLN A 36 -16.03 12.90 7.08
N LYS A 37 -15.88 12.10 8.15
CA LYS A 37 -14.59 11.84 8.80
C LYS A 37 -13.60 11.15 7.88
N LEU A 38 -14.06 10.20 7.05
CA LEU A 38 -13.22 9.56 6.04
C LEU A 38 -12.76 10.54 4.97
N LYS A 39 -13.62 11.48 4.53
CA LYS A 39 -13.22 12.54 3.59
C LYS A 39 -12.21 13.51 4.18
N GLU A 40 -12.35 13.86 5.45
CA GLU A 40 -11.39 14.70 6.18
C GLU A 40 -10.03 13.99 6.34
N GLN A 41 -10.04 12.67 6.56
CA GLN A 41 -8.81 11.85 6.57
C GLN A 41 -8.26 11.58 5.17
N ALA A 42 -9.10 11.59 4.13
CA ALA A 42 -8.71 11.37 2.73
C ALA A 42 -8.14 12.62 2.05
N VAL A 43 -7.90 13.71 2.79
CA VAL A 43 -6.86 14.69 2.41
C VAL A 43 -5.52 14.01 2.63
N ALA A 44 -5.26 12.96 1.85
CA ALA A 44 -3.98 12.32 1.78
C ALA A 44 -2.99 13.41 1.34
N PRO A 45 -1.85 13.58 2.04
CA PRO A 45 -0.78 14.38 1.49
C PRO A 45 -0.47 13.81 0.10
N PRO A 46 -0.10 14.67 -0.88
CA PRO A 46 0.29 14.19 -2.20
C PRO A 46 1.30 13.06 -1.99
N VAL A 47 1.03 11.89 -2.58
CA VAL A 47 1.96 10.77 -2.58
C VAL A 47 3.29 11.37 -3.01
N PRO A 48 4.33 11.38 -2.14
CA PRO A 48 5.59 11.97 -2.51
C PRO A 48 6.03 11.25 -3.78
N ALA A 49 6.26 12.03 -4.84
CA ALA A 49 6.82 11.49 -6.07
C ALA A 49 8.05 10.66 -5.66
N LEU A 50 8.14 9.43 -6.16
CA LEU A 50 9.32 8.59 -5.94
C LEU A 50 10.55 9.47 -6.23
N PRO A 51 11.52 9.55 -5.29
CA PRO A 51 12.69 10.38 -5.49
C PRO A 51 13.28 10.00 -6.84
N GLU A 52 13.47 10.99 -7.70
CA GLU A 52 14.04 10.78 -9.02
C GLU A 52 15.39 10.08 -8.81
N ALA A 53 15.45 8.80 -9.19
CA ALA A 53 16.63 7.98 -8.95
C ALA A 53 17.83 8.74 -9.53
N ALA A 54 18.78 9.07 -8.64
CA ALA A 54 19.92 9.93 -8.93
C ALA A 54 20.49 9.64 -10.33
N PRO A 55 20.87 10.66 -11.11
CA PRO A 55 21.35 10.49 -12.48
C PRO A 55 22.74 9.86 -12.44
N VAL A 56 22.81 8.55 -12.22
CA VAL A 56 24.01 7.78 -12.44
C VAL A 56 23.99 7.39 -13.90
N ASP A 57 24.87 7.99 -14.69
CA ASP A 57 24.95 7.68 -16.12
C ASP A 57 25.10 6.17 -16.36
N PHE A 58 24.42 5.68 -17.40
CA PHE A 58 24.44 4.27 -17.78
C PHE A 58 25.86 3.71 -17.99
N SER A 59 26.80 4.56 -18.40
CA SER A 59 28.22 4.25 -18.54
C SER A 59 28.89 4.00 -17.18
N ALA A 60 28.63 4.86 -16.19
CA ALA A 60 29.12 4.70 -14.83
C ALA A 60 28.52 3.45 -14.15
N PHE A 61 27.24 3.18 -14.39
CA PHE A 61 26.59 1.93 -13.94
C PHE A 61 27.29 0.68 -14.50
N LYS A 62 27.62 0.67 -15.80
CA LYS A 62 28.35 -0.46 -16.40
C LYS A 62 29.75 -0.65 -15.81
N GLN A 63 30.41 0.42 -15.37
CA GLN A 63 31.72 0.35 -14.74
C GLN A 63 31.67 -0.20 -13.30
N GLN A 64 30.55 -0.05 -12.61
CA GLN A 64 30.36 -0.59 -11.25
C GLN A 64 30.24 -2.11 -11.23
N PHE A 65 29.88 -2.75 -12.35
CA PHE A 65 29.73 -4.19 -12.43
C PHE A 65 30.73 -4.77 -13.41
N VAL A 66 31.60 -5.66 -12.90
CA VAL A 66 32.62 -6.37 -13.69
C VAL A 66 32.01 -7.09 -14.89
N ASP A 67 30.81 -7.67 -14.72
CA ASP A 67 30.13 -8.43 -15.75
C ASP A 67 28.60 -8.31 -15.67
N HIS A 68 27.94 -8.49 -16.82
CA HIS A 68 26.47 -8.58 -16.93
C HIS A 68 25.88 -9.67 -16.01
N LYS A 69 26.59 -10.79 -15.86
CA LYS A 69 26.17 -11.89 -14.97
C LYS A 69 26.22 -11.48 -13.50
N ALA A 70 27.26 -10.75 -13.10
CA ALA A 70 27.42 -10.27 -11.73
C ALA A 70 26.29 -9.28 -11.36
N CYS A 71 25.96 -8.35 -12.27
CA CYS A 71 24.84 -7.44 -12.09
C CYS A 71 23.50 -8.19 -11.93
N ARG A 72 23.24 -9.18 -12.80
CA ARG A 72 22.03 -10.00 -12.70
C ARG A 72 21.95 -10.79 -11.39
N GLN A 73 23.07 -11.36 -10.93
CA GLN A 73 23.12 -12.09 -9.66
C GLN A 73 22.87 -11.18 -8.47
N TRP A 74 23.46 -9.99 -8.48
CA TRP A 74 23.23 -8.97 -7.45
C TRP A 74 21.74 -8.58 -7.40
N LEU A 75 21.12 -8.27 -8.53
CA LEU A 75 19.69 -7.91 -8.59
C LEU A 75 18.78 -9.05 -8.13
N LYS A 76 19.12 -10.30 -8.42
CA LYS A 76 18.41 -11.47 -7.87
C LYS A 76 18.54 -11.57 -6.35
N GLY A 77 19.72 -11.28 -5.80
CA GLY A 77 19.94 -11.22 -4.35
C GLY A 77 19.10 -10.13 -3.67
N GLN A 78 18.81 -9.05 -4.39
CA GLN A 78 17.91 -7.98 -3.96
C GLN A 78 16.41 -8.30 -4.18
N GLY A 79 16.07 -9.50 -4.68
CA GLY A 79 14.70 -9.96 -4.88
C GLY A 79 14.09 -9.64 -6.24
N VAL A 80 14.84 -9.07 -7.19
CA VAL A 80 14.35 -8.79 -8.55
C VAL A 80 14.35 -10.08 -9.37
N GLN A 81 13.17 -10.47 -9.85
CA GLN A 81 13.00 -11.63 -10.72
C GLN A 81 12.83 -11.18 -12.18
N PHE A 82 13.62 -11.77 -13.07
CA PHE A 82 13.53 -11.54 -14.51
C PHE A 82 12.88 -12.74 -15.20
N ALA A 83 11.83 -12.50 -15.98
CA ALA A 83 11.14 -13.56 -16.73
C ALA A 83 11.98 -14.11 -17.90
N LYS A 84 12.84 -13.27 -18.50
CA LYS A 84 13.76 -13.61 -19.60
C LYS A 84 15.18 -13.19 -19.25
N THR A 85 16.14 -13.45 -20.14
CA THR A 85 17.49 -12.88 -20.02
C THR A 85 17.38 -11.36 -20.22
N PRO A 86 17.61 -10.54 -19.18
CA PRO A 86 17.47 -9.10 -19.28
C PRO A 86 18.59 -8.51 -20.14
N SER A 87 18.32 -7.39 -20.80
CA SER A 87 19.34 -6.56 -21.43
C SER A 87 20.06 -5.69 -20.39
N TRP A 88 21.20 -5.08 -20.77
CA TRP A 88 21.88 -4.11 -19.91
C TRP A 88 20.97 -2.93 -19.50
N GLU A 89 20.07 -2.51 -20.40
CA GLU A 89 19.11 -1.44 -20.12
C GLU A 89 18.07 -1.88 -19.08
N ASP A 90 17.55 -3.11 -19.18
CA ASP A 90 16.61 -3.66 -18.21
C ASP A 90 17.25 -3.79 -16.82
N LEU A 91 18.51 -4.21 -16.76
CA LEU A 91 19.28 -4.29 -15.51
C LEU A 91 19.45 -2.90 -14.87
N TYR A 92 19.81 -1.91 -15.68
CA TYR A 92 19.98 -0.53 -15.23
C TYR A 92 18.67 0.07 -14.71
N GLN A 93 17.57 -0.10 -15.45
CA GLN A 93 16.26 0.39 -15.00
C GLN A 93 15.83 -0.31 -13.71
N SER A 94 15.99 -1.63 -13.62
CA SER A 94 15.67 -2.38 -12.40
C SER A 94 16.50 -1.91 -11.21
N TRP A 95 17.78 -1.62 -11.41
CA TRP A 95 18.66 -1.06 -10.39
C TRP A 95 18.24 0.34 -9.96
N ARG A 96 17.89 1.23 -10.90
CA ARG A 96 17.36 2.56 -10.59
C ARG A 96 16.06 2.50 -9.79
N TYR A 97 15.15 1.62 -10.17
CA TYR A 97 13.91 1.41 -9.44
C TYR A 97 14.16 0.95 -8.00
N LEU A 98 15.10 0.01 -7.79
CA LEU A 98 15.48 -0.40 -6.44
C LEU A 98 16.02 0.76 -5.61
N LEU A 99 16.90 1.57 -6.18
CA LEU A 99 17.47 2.74 -5.49
C LEU A 99 16.41 3.78 -5.11
N ALA A 100 15.40 3.99 -5.95
CA ALA A 100 14.31 4.92 -5.63
C ALA A 100 13.36 4.38 -4.55
N VAL A 101 13.12 3.06 -4.54
CA VAL A 101 12.10 2.43 -3.69
C VAL A 101 12.64 2.06 -2.31
N GLN A 102 13.92 1.67 -2.18
CA GLN A 102 14.51 1.25 -0.91
C GLN A 102 14.44 2.31 0.22
N PRO A 103 14.73 3.61 -0.02
CA PRO A 103 14.62 4.64 1.01
C PRO A 103 13.18 4.81 1.50
N ALA A 104 12.21 4.75 0.58
CA ALA A 104 10.79 4.84 0.90
C ALA A 104 10.32 3.63 1.74
N LEU A 105 10.76 2.42 1.38
CA LEU A 105 10.49 1.21 2.16
C LEU A 105 11.12 1.26 3.55
N THR A 106 12.37 1.69 3.65
CA THR A 106 13.05 1.82 4.95
C THR A 106 12.32 2.81 5.87
N THR A 107 11.91 3.96 5.31
CA THR A 107 11.17 5.01 6.06
C THR A 107 9.82 4.50 6.55
N THR A 108 9.09 3.76 5.70
CA THR A 108 7.77 3.21 6.07
C THR A 108 7.86 2.13 7.14
N LEU A 109 8.87 1.26 7.08
CA LEU A 109 9.08 0.22 8.10
C LEU A 109 9.53 0.76 9.45
N GLN A 110 10.27 1.87 9.46
CA GLN A 110 10.62 2.59 10.68
C GLN A 110 9.40 3.24 11.33
N THR A 111 8.48 3.78 10.51
CA THR A 111 7.27 4.46 10.98
C THR A 111 6.19 3.48 11.44
N HIS A 112 6.10 2.31 10.79
CA HIS A 112 5.17 1.24 11.12
C HIS A 112 5.92 -0.09 11.26
N PRO A 113 6.40 -0.43 12.48
CA PRO A 113 7.10 -1.68 12.70
C PRO A 113 6.16 -2.85 12.43
N LEU A 114 6.66 -3.83 11.71
CA LEU A 114 5.92 -5.04 11.39
C LEU A 114 5.57 -5.82 12.67
N PRO A 115 4.38 -6.43 12.75
CA PRO A 115 4.05 -7.30 13.87
C PRO A 115 5.06 -8.46 13.91
N ALA A 116 5.42 -8.93 15.11
CA ALA A 116 6.44 -9.97 15.31
C ALA A 116 6.15 -11.30 14.57
N SER A 117 4.92 -11.50 14.10
CA SER A 117 4.48 -12.63 13.28
C SER A 117 4.78 -12.49 11.79
N ALA A 118 5.14 -11.30 11.30
CA ALA A 118 5.41 -11.04 9.90
C ALA A 118 6.87 -11.35 9.55
N LYS A 119 7.08 -12.36 8.73
CA LYS A 119 8.38 -12.65 8.09
C LYS A 119 8.46 -11.88 6.77
N LEU A 120 8.81 -10.60 6.83
CA LEU A 120 9.21 -9.84 5.64
C LEU A 120 10.73 -9.80 5.59
N THR A 121 11.30 -10.55 4.66
CA THR A 121 12.72 -10.49 4.34
C THR A 121 12.90 -9.43 3.27
N ILE A 122 13.22 -8.21 3.68
CA ILE A 122 13.72 -7.19 2.77
C ILE A 122 15.23 -7.33 2.80
N ALA A 123 15.82 -7.74 1.67
CA ALA A 123 17.27 -7.85 1.57
C ALA A 123 17.87 -6.48 1.93
N PRO A 124 18.77 -6.41 2.92
CA PRO A 124 19.39 -5.15 3.27
C PRO A 124 20.20 -4.63 2.09
N HIS A 125 20.26 -3.30 1.99
CA HIS A 125 21.12 -2.57 1.06
C HIS A 125 22.58 -2.91 1.38
N THR A 126 23.11 -4.00 0.83
CA THR A 126 24.56 -4.15 0.70
C THR A 126 24.98 -3.24 -0.45
N LEU A 127 25.29 -1.98 -0.10
CA LEU A 127 26.29 -1.24 -0.86
C LEU A 127 27.52 -2.15 -0.96
N LEU A 128 28.11 -2.21 -2.15
CA LEU A 128 29.37 -2.90 -2.43
C LEU A 128 30.51 -2.31 -1.58
N GLU A 129 30.54 -2.62 -0.29
CA GLU A 129 31.68 -2.45 0.61
C GLU A 129 32.34 -3.83 0.81
N SER A 130 32.86 -4.42 -0.26
CA SER A 130 33.92 -5.45 -0.18
C SER A 130 34.26 -5.94 -1.59
N LEU A 131 35.17 -5.24 -2.25
CA LEU A 131 36.01 -5.80 -3.32
C LEU A 131 37.39 -5.15 -3.13
N ASP A 132 38.09 -5.62 -2.09
CA ASP A 132 39.55 -5.73 -2.06
C ASP A 132 39.93 -7.11 -2.62
#